data_AF-A0A392PGH4-F1
#
_entry.id   AF-A0A392PGH4-F1
#
_cell.length_a   1.000
_cell.length_b   1.000
_cell.length_c   1.000
_cell.angle_alpha   90.00
_cell.angle_beta   90.00
_cell.angle_gamma   90.00
#
_symmetry.space_group_name_H-M   'P 1'
#
loop_
_entity.id
_entity.type
_entity.pdbx_description
1 polymer ?
#
loop_
_entity_poly.entity_id
_entity_poly.type
_entity_poly.pdbx_seq_one_letter_code
_entity_poly.pdbx_strand_id
1 'polypeptide(L)'
;QELELDGVRDILSSKDIPNGGQNLGAKSIFGSEPLFAEDIARCVGERLAFVVADTQKLADMAANSSVVDYSVENLEPPILCVEDAVERSSFFEVPPFLCPKNQIGDVSKGMAAADHKIVSAEVNTQNKFVCGSLYNIMFKLAYE
;
A
#
# COMPACT_ATOMS: atom_id res chain seq x y z
N GLN A 1 23.82 -21.15 0.34
CA GLN A 1 23.79 -22.17 -0.71
C GLN A 1 22.72 -21.70 -1.68
N GLU A 2 23.15 -21.14 -2.80
CA GLU A 2 22.29 -20.54 -3.81
C GLU A 2 21.52 -21.69 -4.46
N LEU A 3 20.23 -21.82 -4.13
CA LEU A 3 19.34 -22.72 -4.84
C LEU A 3 19.16 -22.10 -6.22
N GLU A 4 19.96 -22.53 -7.19
CA GLU A 4 19.56 -22.46 -8.59
C GLU A 4 18.27 -23.27 -8.69
N LEU A 5 17.14 -22.61 -8.46
CA LEU A 5 15.83 -23.15 -8.77
C LEU A 5 15.76 -23.21 -10.29
N ASP A 6 16.16 -24.36 -10.84
CA ASP A 6 16.05 -24.65 -12.27
C ASP A 6 14.64 -24.28 -12.74
N GLY A 7 14.57 -23.33 -13.68
CA GLY A 7 13.34 -22.74 -14.20
C GLY A 7 12.95 -21.35 -13.65
N VAL A 8 13.70 -20.74 -12.72
CA VAL A 8 13.63 -19.28 -12.50
C VAL A 8 14.37 -18.59 -13.64
N ARG A 9 13.71 -17.64 -14.29
CA ARG A 9 14.22 -16.96 -15.49
C ARG A 9 14.75 -15.58 -15.19
N ASP A 10 14.06 -14.83 -14.35
CA ASP A 10 14.45 -13.47 -14.00
C ASP A 10 13.78 -13.00 -12.71
N ILE A 11 14.34 -11.96 -12.10
CA ILE A 11 13.75 -11.21 -10.99
C ILE A 11 13.79 -9.73 -11.35
N LEU A 12 12.63 -9.16 -11.64
CA LEU A 12 12.51 -7.77 -12.07
C LEU A 12 12.19 -6.85 -10.89
N SER A 13 12.79 -5.67 -10.87
CA SER A 13 12.64 -4.64 -9.84
C SER A 13 12.40 -3.28 -10.48
N SER A 14 12.34 -2.22 -9.66
CA SER A 14 12.31 -0.84 -10.15
C SER A 14 13.50 -0.51 -11.07
N LYS A 15 14.64 -1.20 -10.92
CA LYS A 15 15.86 -0.98 -11.72
C LYS A 15 15.76 -1.52 -13.15
N ASP A 16 14.82 -2.44 -13.38
CA ASP A 16 14.64 -3.12 -14.66
C ASP A 16 13.60 -2.43 -15.55
N ILE A 17 13.06 -1.30 -15.09
CA ILE A 17 12.16 -0.45 -15.87
C ILE A 17 12.95 0.16 -17.04
N PRO A 18 12.54 -0.07 -18.30
CA PRO A 18 13.27 0.42 -19.47
C PRO A 18 13.42 1.94 -19.52
N ASN A 19 14.41 2.42 -20.26
CA ASN A 19 14.58 3.85 -20.52
C ASN A 19 13.31 4.46 -21.14
N GLY A 20 12.78 5.50 -20.49
CA GLY A 20 11.51 6.13 -20.86
C GLY A 20 10.26 5.51 -20.20
N GLY A 21 10.43 4.39 -19.49
CA GLY A 21 9.40 3.82 -18.61
C GLY A 21 9.27 4.59 -17.30
N GLN A 22 8.17 4.32 -16.57
CA GLN A 22 7.88 4.93 -15.28
C GLN A 22 7.51 3.86 -14.26
N ASN A 23 8.02 4.00 -13.04
CA ASN A 23 7.64 3.16 -11.90
C ASN A 23 6.24 3.57 -11.39
N LEU A 24 5.19 3.28 -12.17
CA LEU A 24 3.82 3.67 -11.87
C LEU A 24 2.92 2.43 -11.76
N GLY A 25 2.43 2.15 -10.55
CA GLY A 25 1.55 1.02 -10.26
C GLY A 25 0.07 1.40 -10.32
N ALA A 26 -0.28 2.55 -9.76
CA ALA A 26 -1.64 3.07 -9.77
C ALA A 26 -1.65 4.59 -9.81
N LYS A 27 -2.72 5.17 -10.36
CA LYS A 27 -2.96 6.61 -10.35
C LYS A 27 -4.40 6.87 -9.93
N SER A 28 -4.56 7.65 -8.86
CA SER A 28 -5.84 8.03 -8.30
C SER A 28 -5.96 9.56 -8.23
N ILE A 29 -7.12 10.03 -7.78
CA ILE A 29 -7.34 11.45 -7.47
C ILE A 29 -6.50 11.95 -6.29
N PHE A 30 -5.91 11.05 -5.49
CA PHE A 30 -5.06 11.36 -4.34
C PHE A 30 -3.56 11.25 -4.64
N GLY A 31 -3.20 10.95 -5.89
CA GLY A 31 -1.81 10.85 -6.32
C GLY A 31 -1.50 9.54 -7.05
N SER A 32 -0.20 9.30 -7.25
CA SER A 32 0.33 8.10 -7.89
C SER A 32 1.04 7.20 -6.88
N GLU A 33 0.88 5.90 -7.06
CA GLU A 33 1.59 4.88 -6.30
C GLU A 33 2.57 4.14 -7.21
N PRO A 34 3.76 3.77 -6.70
CA PRO A 34 4.76 3.11 -7.52
C PRO A 34 4.39 1.66 -7.84
N LEU A 35 5.00 1.10 -8.89
CA LEU A 35 4.82 -0.32 -9.24
C LEU A 35 5.65 -1.21 -8.30
N PHE A 36 6.89 -0.82 -8.05
CA PHE A 36 7.79 -1.40 -7.08
C PHE A 36 8.19 -0.36 -6.03
N ALA A 37 8.32 -0.76 -4.77
CA ALA A 37 8.96 0.08 -3.76
C ALA A 37 10.39 0.39 -4.22
N GLU A 38 10.82 1.60 -3.96
CA GLU A 38 12.18 2.07 -4.26
C GLU A 38 12.99 2.05 -2.96
N ASP A 39 13.30 3.21 -2.42
CA ASP A 39 14.17 3.33 -1.25
C ASP A 39 13.48 2.93 0.06
N ILE A 40 12.18 3.18 0.18
CA ILE A 40 11.40 2.97 1.42
C ILE A 40 10.11 2.24 1.07
N ALA A 41 9.91 1.08 1.72
CA ALA A 41 8.61 0.41 1.75
C ALA A 41 7.71 1.07 2.80
N ARG A 42 6.52 1.48 2.39
CA ARG A 42 5.57 2.27 3.19
C ARG A 42 4.57 1.40 3.94
N CYS A 43 4.32 0.19 3.46
CA CYS A 43 3.39 -0.75 4.10
C CYS A 43 3.78 -2.21 3.87
N VAL A 44 3.25 -3.09 4.72
CA VAL A 44 3.34 -4.53 4.52
C VAL A 44 2.54 -4.90 3.27
N GLY A 45 3.19 -5.60 2.34
CA GLY A 45 2.60 -6.01 1.06
C GLY A 45 2.91 -5.10 -0.12
N GLU A 46 3.67 -4.01 0.07
CA GLU A 46 4.22 -3.25 -1.05
C GLU A 46 5.20 -4.15 -1.84
N ARG A 47 5.14 -4.06 -3.16
CA ARG A 47 5.86 -4.97 -4.07
C ARG A 47 7.31 -4.51 -4.17
N LEU A 48 8.29 -5.37 -3.90
CA LEU A 48 9.70 -5.01 -4.06
C LEU A 48 10.25 -5.43 -5.43
N ALA A 49 9.81 -6.60 -5.90
CA ALA A 49 10.27 -7.20 -7.13
C ALA A 49 9.18 -8.12 -7.73
N PHE A 50 9.51 -8.78 -8.83
CA PHE A 50 8.66 -9.67 -9.60
C PHE A 50 9.47 -10.88 -10.04
N VAL A 51 9.04 -12.10 -9.68
CA VAL A 51 9.72 -13.32 -10.15
C VAL A 51 9.11 -13.78 -11.46
N VAL A 52 9.96 -14.01 -12.45
CA VAL A 52 9.62 -14.71 -13.69
C VAL A 52 10.17 -16.13 -13.60
N ALA A 53 9.30 -17.13 -13.72
CA ALA A 53 9.69 -18.54 -13.74
C ALA A 53 8.80 -19.35 -14.68
N ASP A 54 9.27 -20.54 -15.05
CA ASP A 54 8.56 -21.46 -15.96
C ASP A 54 7.21 -21.92 -15.41
N THR A 55 7.06 -21.97 -14.08
CA THR A 55 5.80 -22.36 -13.44
C THR A 55 5.52 -21.47 -12.25
N GLN A 56 4.24 -21.32 -11.92
CA GLN A 56 3.81 -20.58 -10.74
C GLN A 56 4.46 -21.15 -9.47
N LYS A 57 4.54 -22.49 -9.35
CA LYS A 57 5.15 -23.14 -8.19
C LYS A 57 6.63 -22.75 -8.02
N LEU A 58 7.38 -22.61 -9.11
CA LEU A 58 8.78 -22.17 -9.06
C LEU A 58 8.89 -20.70 -8.68
N ALA A 59 8.05 -19.84 -9.25
CA ALA A 59 7.98 -18.42 -8.87
C ALA A 59 7.65 -18.26 -7.38
N ASP A 60 6.70 -19.05 -6.86
CA ASP A 60 6.31 -19.08 -5.46
C ASP A 60 7.47 -19.51 -4.56
N MET A 61 8.16 -20.60 -4.90
CA MET A 61 9.29 -21.09 -4.10
C MET A 61 10.44 -20.09 -4.09
N ALA A 62 10.77 -19.49 -5.24
CA ALA A 62 11.79 -18.46 -5.34
C ALA A 62 11.42 -17.24 -4.51
N ALA A 63 10.17 -16.78 -4.61
CA ALA A 63 9.72 -15.62 -3.87
C ALA A 63 9.70 -15.81 -2.35
N ASN A 64 9.26 -16.99 -1.91
CA ASN A 64 9.23 -17.32 -0.48
C ASN A 64 10.61 -17.60 0.11
N SER A 65 11.60 -17.92 -0.73
CA SER A 65 12.98 -18.16 -0.30
C SER A 65 13.87 -16.92 -0.36
N SER A 66 13.35 -15.81 -0.89
CA SER A 66 14.09 -14.57 -1.02
C SER A 66 14.29 -13.89 0.33
N VAL A 67 15.50 -13.41 0.57
CA VAL A 67 15.86 -12.64 1.77
C VAL A 67 15.94 -11.18 1.37
N VAL A 68 15.26 -10.33 2.13
CA VAL A 68 15.30 -8.88 1.96
C VAL A 68 15.94 -8.29 3.20
N ASP A 69 17.09 -7.66 3.03
CA ASP A 69 17.73 -6.88 4.07
C ASP A 69 17.07 -5.50 4.13
N TYR A 70 16.57 -5.13 5.31
CA TYR A 70 15.96 -3.82 5.54
C TYR A 70 16.43 -3.27 6.88
N SER A 71 16.45 -1.94 6.97
CA SER A 71 16.74 -1.22 8.20
C SER A 71 15.61 -0.27 8.52
N VAL A 72 15.34 -0.14 9.81
CA VAL A 72 14.45 0.89 10.36
C VAL A 72 15.25 2.06 10.94
N GLU A 73 16.59 1.96 10.93
CA GLU A 73 17.46 3.04 11.36
C GLU A 73 17.30 4.23 10.41
N ASN A 74 17.06 5.42 10.97
CA ASN A 74 16.77 6.67 10.24
C ASN A 74 15.37 6.79 9.64
N LEU A 75 14.44 5.88 9.97
CA LEU A 75 13.02 6.08 9.65
C LEU A 75 12.27 6.63 10.87
N GLU A 76 11.28 7.49 10.62
CA GLU A 76 10.31 7.84 11.65
C GLU A 76 9.44 6.60 11.97
N PRO A 77 8.91 6.49 13.21
CA PRO A 77 7.98 5.42 13.54
C PRO A 77 6.83 5.32 12.53
N PRO A 78 6.32 4.13 12.18
CA PRO A 78 5.20 4.01 11.26
C PRO A 78 3.92 4.56 11.89
N ILE A 79 3.05 5.15 11.07
CA ILE A 79 1.71 5.60 11.48
C ILE A 79 0.74 4.44 11.24
N LEU A 80 0.20 3.85 12.33
CA LEU A 80 -0.62 2.63 12.25
C LEU A 80 -2.08 2.85 12.68
N CYS A 81 -2.40 3.97 13.32
CA CYS A 81 -3.76 4.35 13.68
C CYS A 81 -4.12 5.76 13.22
N VAL A 82 -5.41 6.09 13.31
CA VAL A 82 -5.95 7.38 12.89
C VAL A 82 -5.45 8.48 13.83
N GLU A 83 -5.33 8.18 15.12
CA GLU A 83 -4.85 9.11 16.14
C GLU A 83 -3.42 9.58 15.84
N ASP A 84 -2.50 8.65 15.57
CA ASP A 84 -1.12 8.94 15.18
C ASP A 84 -1.05 9.81 13.91
N ALA A 85 -1.94 9.54 12.93
CA ALA A 85 -2.01 10.31 11.69
C ALA A 85 -2.42 11.76 11.95
N VAL A 86 -3.37 11.97 12.87
CA VAL A 86 -3.81 13.31 13.28
C VAL A 86 -2.71 14.05 14.04
N GLU A 87 -2.07 13.39 15.01
CA GLU A 87 -0.98 13.99 15.80
C GLU A 87 0.19 14.44 14.92
N ARG A 88 0.49 13.68 13.87
CA ARG A 88 1.58 13.98 12.92
C ARG A 88 1.15 14.78 11.70
N SER A 89 -0.12 15.20 11.63
CA SER A 89 -0.68 15.92 10.48
C SER A 89 -0.47 15.20 9.13
N SER A 90 -0.51 13.86 9.16
CA SER A 90 -0.29 13.00 7.99
C SER A 90 -1.60 12.78 7.23
N PHE A 91 -1.97 13.75 6.38
CA PHE A 91 -3.21 13.72 5.60
C PHE A 91 -2.95 13.74 4.09
N PHE A 92 -3.86 13.15 3.32
CA PHE A 92 -3.92 13.37 1.87
C PHE A 92 -4.48 14.76 1.56
N GLU A 93 -4.00 15.37 0.49
CA GLU A 93 -4.66 16.56 -0.06
C GLU A 93 -6.03 16.16 -0.63
N VAL A 94 -7.09 16.69 -0.04
CA VAL A 94 -8.45 16.38 -0.44
C VAL A 94 -8.86 17.30 -1.59
N PRO A 95 -9.21 16.76 -2.78
CA PRO A 95 -9.65 17.58 -3.89
C PRO A 95 -10.83 18.49 -3.50
N PRO A 96 -10.85 19.78 -3.90
CA PRO A 96 -11.86 20.75 -3.45
C PRO A 96 -13.32 20.37 -3.77
N PHE A 97 -13.55 19.48 -4.74
CA PHE A 97 -14.89 19.01 -5.09
C PHE A 97 -15.46 17.98 -4.10
N LEU A 98 -14.61 17.33 -3.28
CA LEU A 98 -15.03 16.46 -2.18
C LEU A 98 -15.28 17.23 -0.89
N CYS A 99 -14.74 18.45 -0.78
CA CYS A 99 -14.97 19.32 0.35
C CYS A 99 -16.36 19.98 0.23
N PRO A 100 -17.20 19.95 1.28
CA PRO A 100 -18.42 20.74 1.32
C PRO A 100 -18.07 22.22 1.16
N LYS A 101 -18.56 22.87 0.10
CA LYS A 101 -18.19 24.26 -0.20
C LYS A 101 -18.68 25.25 0.84
N ASN A 102 -19.79 24.95 1.52
CA ASN A 102 -20.42 25.78 2.53
C ASN A 102 -20.92 24.91 3.69
N GLN A 103 -20.88 25.47 4.90
CA GLN A 103 -21.59 24.91 6.04
C GLN A 103 -23.11 24.94 5.75
N ILE A 104 -23.74 23.76 5.76
CA ILE A 104 -25.20 23.65 5.54
C ILE A 104 -25.89 23.87 6.89
N GLY A 105 -26.44 25.06 7.11
CA GLY A 105 -27.17 25.41 8.33
C GLY A 105 -26.27 25.67 9.56
N ASP A 106 -26.91 25.80 10.73
CA ASP A 106 -26.22 26.04 12.01
C ASP A 106 -26.11 24.73 12.80
N VAL A 107 -24.96 24.07 12.67
CA VAL A 107 -24.66 22.78 13.32
C VAL A 107 -24.69 22.92 14.84
N SER A 108 -24.19 24.03 15.39
CA SER A 108 -24.14 24.27 16.84
C SER A 108 -25.54 24.38 17.42
N LYS A 109 -26.44 25.13 16.77
CA LYS A 109 -27.84 25.24 17.17
C LYS A 109 -28.57 23.90 17.05
N GLY A 110 -28.35 23.18 15.94
CA GLY A 110 -28.92 21.85 15.73
C GLY A 110 -28.49 20.86 16.81
N MET A 111 -27.19 20.80 17.13
CA MET A 111 -26.69 19.91 18.15
C MET A 111 -27.07 20.31 19.58
N ALA A 112 -27.31 21.58 19.86
CA ALA A 112 -27.82 22.01 21.16
C ALA A 112 -29.25 21.50 21.41
N ALA A 113 -30.11 21.59 20.39
CA ALA A 113 -31.53 21.24 20.46
C ALA A 113 -31.84 19.73 20.38
N ALA A 114 -30.87 18.89 19.98
CA ALA A 114 -31.08 17.45 19.82
C ALA A 114 -31.29 16.72 21.16
N ASP A 115 -32.32 15.88 21.24
CA ASP A 115 -32.66 15.06 22.43
C ASP A 115 -31.60 13.98 22.71
N HIS A 116 -30.95 13.46 21.66
CA HIS A 116 -29.91 12.43 21.73
C HIS A 116 -28.69 12.85 20.93
N LYS A 117 -27.50 12.60 21.47
CA LYS A 117 -26.22 13.04 20.87
C LYS A 117 -25.22 11.89 20.93
N ILE A 118 -24.62 11.59 19.79
CA ILE A 118 -23.49 10.64 19.70
C ILE A 118 -22.25 11.50 19.53
N VAL A 119 -21.34 11.46 20.51
CA VAL A 119 -20.13 12.29 20.52
C VAL A 119 -19.05 11.69 19.63
N SER A 120 -18.93 10.36 19.62
CA SER A 120 -18.00 9.62 18.78
C SER A 120 -18.55 8.23 18.48
N ALA A 121 -18.17 7.70 17.32
CA ALA A 121 -18.41 6.32 16.93
C ALA A 121 -17.22 5.85 16.10
N GLU A 122 -16.72 4.65 16.39
CA GLU A 122 -15.72 4.00 15.57
C GLU A 122 -16.43 3.12 14.53
N VAL A 123 -16.06 3.27 13.26
CA VAL A 123 -16.60 2.46 12.18
C VAL A 123 -15.46 1.69 11.54
N ASN A 124 -15.37 0.41 11.88
CA ASN A 124 -14.44 -0.50 11.25
C ASN A 124 -15.01 -0.96 9.91
N THR A 125 -14.40 -0.49 8.81
CA THR A 125 -14.69 -1.02 7.49
C THR A 125 -14.06 -2.41 7.40
N GLN A 126 -14.89 -3.45 7.28
CA GLN A 126 -14.37 -4.79 7.02
C GLN A 126 -13.52 -4.76 5.75
N ASN A 127 -12.36 -5.44 5.77
CA ASN A 127 -11.49 -5.60 4.62
C ASN A 127 -12.26 -6.25 3.46
N LYS A 128 -12.73 -5.42 2.51
CA LYS A 128 -13.15 -5.90 1.18
C LYS A 128 -11.95 -6.18 0.27
N PHE A 129 -10.75 -5.86 0.74
CA PHE A 129 -9.55 -6.52 0.26
C PHE A 129 -9.52 -7.90 0.90
N VAL A 130 -10.07 -8.91 0.19
CA VAL A 130 -9.56 -10.27 0.34
C VAL A 130 -8.11 -10.20 -0.09
N CYS A 131 -7.27 -9.84 0.86
CA CYS A 131 -5.88 -10.23 0.93
C CYS A 131 -5.92 -11.76 0.98
N GLY A 132 -6.05 -12.39 -0.19
CA GLY A 132 -5.76 -13.80 -0.34
C GLY A 132 -4.29 -13.96 0.00
N SER A 133 -4.01 -14.28 1.26
CA SER A 133 -2.69 -14.64 1.77
C SER A 133 -1.56 -13.75 1.23
N LEU A 134 -1.38 -12.54 1.78
CA LEU A 134 -0.17 -11.74 1.59
C LEU A 134 1.04 -12.39 2.32
N TYR A 135 1.46 -13.55 1.82
CA TYR A 135 2.85 -13.98 1.83
C TYR A 135 3.37 -13.83 0.41
N ASN A 136 3.47 -12.62 -0.12
CA ASN A 136 3.96 -12.42 -1.50
C ASN A 136 4.64 -11.05 -1.63
N ILE A 137 5.93 -10.98 -1.26
CA ILE A 137 6.80 -9.83 -1.54
C ILE A 137 7.14 -9.71 -3.05
N MET A 138 6.74 -10.68 -3.87
CA MET A 138 6.86 -10.62 -5.32
C MET A 138 5.57 -11.00 -6.04
N PHE A 139 5.19 -10.17 -7.02
CA PHE A 139 4.12 -10.49 -7.98
C PHE A 139 4.60 -11.62 -8.93
N LYS A 140 3.66 -12.42 -9.46
CA LYS A 140 3.93 -13.70 -10.13
C LYS A 140 3.26 -13.76 -11.51
N LEU A 141 3.99 -14.18 -12.54
CA LEU A 141 3.44 -14.68 -13.80
C LEU A 141 4.08 -16.03 -14.09
N ALA A 142 3.23 -17.01 -14.38
CA ALA A 142 3.63 -18.26 -14.99
C ALA A 142 3.25 -18.20 -16.46
N TYR A 143 4.18 -18.55 -17.34
CA TYR A 143 3.86 -18.88 -18.71
C TYR A 143 3.40 -20.35 -18.72
N GLU A 144 2.20 -20.64 -19.22
CA GLU A 144 1.81 -22.00 -19.62
C GLU A 144 2.38 -22.34 -21.00
#